data_AF-S4RQB3-F1
#
_entry.id   AF-S4RQB3-F1
#
_cell.length_a   1.000
_cell.length_b   1.000
_cell.length_c   1.000
_cell.angle_alpha   90.00
_cell.angle_beta   90.00
_cell.angle_gamma   90.00
#
_symmetry.space_group_name_H-M   'P 1'
#
loop_
_entity.id
_entity.type
_entity.pdbx_description
1 polymer ?
#
loop_
_entity_poly.entity_id
_entity_poly.type
_entity_poly.pdbx_seq_one_letter_code
_entity_poly.pdbx_strand_id
1 'polypeptide(L)'
;TPDMTPIILAAHTNNYELIKLLLTRGVSVPRPHAVRCACLQCAAGSEADGLRHSRSRLAVYRALASPCLVALASEDPFLTAFTLSCELCELSRVENEFKAEYEELSQQCKQFAKELLDQTRSTRELEIVLNYKEESDGAPEAPDAFNLERLKLAIKYHQKEFVAQPNCQQLLASLWYDGFPGWRRRHWAVKLVTCATLGLLFPLFSVCYLLAPRSRMAFFLRKPFIKFICHTASYLTFLFLLLLASQQIARTDPNMQGPSPTLVEWMILPWICRLIWAEIKQMWDGGFSEYVHDWWNLMDFVMNSLYLATISLKLVAYLKYSGSKAREQWEMWHPTLVAEALFAIANIFSSLRLISLFTANSHLGPLQISLGRMLLDILKFLFIYCLVLLAFANGLNQLYFYYETSAGQGNDTCKGIRCEKQNNAFSTWFTSVSICFHLFPYVSICVHLFPSVSIFFYTDKRKNMLNAAYLREMHFSSAIVACQTIIRASASDPNHVEDHADIEWKFARTKLWMSYFEEGATLPPPFNIVPSPKSAWYLCRYVRACIC
;
A
#
# COMPACT_ATOMS: atom_id res chain seq x y z
N THR A 1 -16.92 39.92 -13.48
CA THR A 1 -17.25 39.29 -14.77
C THR A 1 -18.76 39.17 -14.88
N PRO A 2 -19.35 39.14 -16.08
CA PRO A 2 -20.81 39.11 -16.28
C PRO A 2 -21.51 37.91 -15.62
N ASP A 3 -20.76 36.85 -15.27
CA ASP A 3 -21.30 35.61 -14.70
C ASP A 3 -21.27 35.56 -13.15
N MET A 4 -20.82 36.64 -12.48
CA MET A 4 -20.77 36.74 -11.02
C MET A 4 -22.12 37.23 -10.47
N THR A 5 -22.84 36.36 -9.77
CA THR A 5 -24.05 36.75 -9.04
C THR A 5 -23.69 37.33 -7.66
N PRO A 6 -24.59 38.12 -7.04
CA PRO A 6 -24.33 38.72 -5.72
C PRO A 6 -24.00 37.69 -4.63
N ILE A 7 -24.64 36.51 -4.68
CA ILE A 7 -24.38 35.42 -3.73
C ILE A 7 -22.99 34.78 -3.94
N ILE A 8 -22.55 34.62 -5.19
CA ILE A 8 -21.22 34.08 -5.50
C ILE A 8 -20.14 35.02 -4.95
N LEU A 9 -20.30 36.32 -5.17
CA LEU A 9 -19.35 37.32 -4.67
C LEU A 9 -19.35 37.41 -3.13
N ALA A 10 -20.52 37.32 -2.50
CA ALA A 10 -20.63 37.29 -1.04
C ALA A 10 -19.99 36.02 -0.43
N ALA A 11 -20.11 34.88 -1.12
CA ALA A 11 -19.44 33.64 -0.71
C ALA A 11 -17.91 33.74 -0.87
N HIS A 12 -17.41 34.41 -1.92
CA HIS A 12 -15.97 34.62 -2.11
C HIS A 12 -15.34 35.47 -1.02
N THR A 13 -16.09 36.42 -0.44
CA THR A 13 -15.63 37.22 0.71
C THR A 13 -15.81 36.52 2.05
N ASN A 14 -16.44 35.34 2.07
CA ASN A 14 -16.72 34.53 3.26
C ASN A 14 -17.37 35.34 4.40
N ASN A 15 -18.27 36.26 4.06
CA ASN A 15 -18.96 37.11 5.04
C ASN A 15 -20.32 36.50 5.43
N TYR A 16 -20.40 36.01 6.66
CA TYR A 16 -21.58 35.35 7.22
C TYR A 16 -22.87 36.19 7.14
N GLU A 17 -22.81 37.49 7.48
CA GLU A 17 -24.00 38.34 7.53
C GLU A 17 -24.60 38.58 6.13
N LEU A 18 -23.74 38.83 5.15
CA LEU A 18 -24.16 39.06 3.76
C LEU A 18 -24.76 37.79 3.16
N ILE A 19 -24.12 36.64 3.38
CA ILE A 19 -24.62 35.35 2.88
C ILE A 19 -25.97 35.04 3.50
N LYS A 20 -26.12 35.20 4.83
CA LYS A 20 -27.39 34.99 5.53
C LYS A 20 -28.50 35.87 4.97
N LEU A 21 -28.23 37.16 4.74
CA LEU A 21 -29.22 38.09 4.19
C LEU A 21 -29.64 37.69 2.76
N LEU A 22 -28.70 37.24 1.93
CA LEU A 22 -29.01 36.79 0.57
C LEU A 22 -29.76 35.45 0.54
N LEU A 23 -29.41 34.50 1.41
CA LEU A 23 -30.10 33.20 1.53
C LEU A 23 -31.54 33.38 2.02
N THR A 24 -31.79 34.28 2.98
CA THR A 24 -33.16 34.59 3.44
C THR A 24 -34.05 35.18 2.35
N ARG A 25 -33.47 35.75 1.29
CA ARG A 25 -34.20 36.22 0.10
C ARG A 25 -34.41 35.14 -0.96
N GLY A 26 -34.05 33.89 -0.69
CA GLY A 26 -34.27 32.74 -1.58
C GLY A 26 -33.27 32.63 -2.73
N VAL A 27 -32.11 33.29 -2.64
CA VAL A 27 -31.08 33.21 -3.68
C VAL A 27 -30.28 31.92 -3.51
N SER A 28 -30.23 31.07 -4.52
CA SER A 28 -29.45 29.82 -4.54
C SER A 28 -28.24 29.91 -5.48
N VAL A 29 -27.14 29.24 -5.13
CA VAL A 29 -26.02 29.03 -6.05
C VAL A 29 -26.32 27.83 -6.95
N PRO A 30 -26.23 27.95 -8.29
CA PRO A 30 -26.46 26.81 -9.18
C PRO A 30 -25.35 25.77 -9.00
N ARG A 31 -25.71 24.48 -8.96
CA ARG A 31 -24.70 23.43 -8.98
C ARG A 31 -24.13 23.28 -10.39
N PRO A 32 -22.79 23.33 -10.57
CA PRO A 32 -22.17 23.16 -11.87
C PRO A 32 -22.36 21.73 -12.37
N HIS A 33 -22.47 21.57 -13.69
CA HIS A 33 -22.44 20.24 -14.30
C HIS A 33 -21.05 19.60 -14.19
N ALA A 34 -21.00 18.27 -14.26
CA ALA A 34 -19.74 17.54 -14.35
C ALA A 34 -18.89 18.03 -15.53
N VAL A 35 -17.55 18.01 -15.41
CA VAL A 35 -16.65 18.50 -16.46
C VAL A 35 -16.81 17.74 -17.78
N ARG A 36 -17.14 16.45 -17.69
CA ARG A 36 -17.38 15.58 -18.85
C ARG A 36 -18.81 15.67 -19.39
N CYS A 37 -19.62 16.63 -18.93
CA CYS A 37 -20.98 16.79 -19.40
C CYS A 37 -21.00 17.30 -20.85
N ALA A 38 -21.61 16.50 -21.73
CA ALA A 38 -21.79 16.83 -23.15
C ALA A 38 -23.17 17.43 -23.44
N CYS A 39 -23.84 18.07 -22.47
CA CYS A 39 -25.13 18.70 -22.72
C CYS A 39 -24.98 19.90 -23.66
N LEU A 40 -26.06 20.25 -24.38
CA LEU A 40 -26.05 21.32 -25.37
C LEU A 40 -25.56 22.67 -24.81
N GLN A 41 -25.89 22.99 -23.55
CA GLN A 41 -25.46 24.22 -22.89
C GLN A 41 -23.95 24.22 -22.57
N CYS A 42 -23.39 23.10 -22.10
CA CYS A 42 -21.97 22.98 -21.79
C CYS A 42 -21.13 22.94 -23.07
N ALA A 43 -21.57 22.20 -24.09
CA ALA A 43 -20.91 22.14 -25.39
C ALA A 43 -20.88 23.53 -26.06
N ALA A 44 -22.03 24.20 -26.17
CA ALA A 44 -22.12 25.53 -26.76
C ALA A 44 -21.31 26.57 -25.96
N GLY A 45 -21.32 26.50 -24.63
CA GLY A 45 -20.53 27.40 -23.77
C GLY A 45 -19.03 27.21 -23.94
N SER A 46 -18.58 25.96 -24.07
CA SER A 46 -17.17 25.62 -24.28
C SER A 46 -16.68 25.99 -25.69
N GLU A 47 -17.50 25.82 -26.72
CA GLU A 47 -17.15 26.19 -28.10
C GLU A 47 -17.13 27.71 -28.31
N ALA A 48 -18.04 28.44 -27.64
CA ALA A 48 -18.07 29.90 -27.72
C ALA A 48 -16.89 30.56 -27.00
N ASP A 49 -16.64 30.18 -25.74
CA ASP A 49 -15.52 30.70 -24.94
C ASP A 49 -15.17 29.73 -23.80
N GLY A 50 -14.23 28.81 -24.09
CA GLY A 50 -13.76 27.83 -23.12
C GLY A 50 -13.14 28.45 -21.86
N LEU A 51 -12.44 29.58 -21.97
CA LEU A 51 -11.83 30.24 -20.81
C LEU A 51 -12.90 30.81 -19.88
N ARG A 52 -13.90 31.51 -20.44
CA ARG A 52 -15.01 32.05 -19.65
C ARG A 52 -15.82 30.92 -19.01
N HIS A 53 -16.05 29.83 -19.73
CA HIS A 53 -16.75 28.66 -19.19
C HIS A 53 -15.99 28.05 -17.98
N SER A 54 -14.69 27.80 -18.11
CA SER A 54 -13.87 27.29 -16.99
C SER A 54 -13.78 28.28 -15.82
N ARG A 55 -13.59 29.58 -16.07
CA ARG A 55 -13.56 30.61 -15.01
C ARG A 55 -14.90 30.77 -14.29
N SER A 56 -16.02 30.66 -15.00
CA SER A 56 -17.36 30.68 -14.42
C SER A 56 -17.56 29.48 -13.49
N ARG A 57 -17.20 28.26 -13.95
CA ARG A 57 -17.28 27.04 -13.14
C ARG A 57 -16.42 27.13 -11.88
N LEU A 58 -15.17 27.56 -12.00
CA LEU A 58 -14.28 27.77 -10.86
C LEU A 58 -14.86 28.78 -9.87
N ALA A 59 -15.43 29.89 -10.36
CA ALA A 59 -16.06 30.89 -9.50
C ALA A 59 -17.25 30.31 -8.72
N VAL A 60 -18.06 29.44 -9.34
CA VAL A 60 -19.14 28.73 -8.66
C VAL A 60 -18.59 27.78 -7.59
N TYR A 61 -17.58 26.97 -7.91
CA TYR A 61 -16.95 26.08 -6.92
C TYR A 61 -16.31 26.83 -5.76
N ARG A 62 -15.66 27.97 -6.01
CA ARG A 62 -15.11 28.85 -4.98
C ARG A 62 -16.20 29.40 -4.06
N ALA A 63 -17.40 29.66 -4.59
CA ALA A 63 -18.53 30.05 -3.76
C ALA A 63 -19.05 28.87 -2.93
N LEU A 64 -19.24 27.69 -3.54
CA LEU A 64 -19.72 26.48 -2.85
C LEU A 64 -18.76 26.00 -1.75
N ALA A 65 -17.45 26.18 -1.93
CA ALA A 65 -16.43 25.82 -0.95
C ALA A 65 -16.32 26.80 0.23
N SER A 66 -17.04 27.93 0.22
CA SER A 66 -17.03 28.91 1.32
C SER A 66 -17.54 28.29 2.63
N PRO A 67 -16.75 28.32 3.71
CA PRO A 67 -17.16 27.82 5.04
C PRO A 67 -18.48 28.40 5.53
N CYS A 68 -18.68 29.71 5.38
CA CYS A 68 -19.91 30.37 5.81
C CYS A 68 -21.13 29.94 4.99
N LEU A 69 -20.96 29.71 3.68
CA LEU A 69 -22.06 29.22 2.84
C LEU A 69 -22.41 27.78 3.22
N VAL A 70 -21.42 26.90 3.39
CA VAL A 70 -21.66 25.51 3.80
C VAL A 70 -22.35 25.47 5.16
N ALA A 71 -21.88 26.24 6.14
CA ALA A 71 -22.47 26.27 7.49
C ALA A 71 -23.93 26.76 7.53
N LEU A 72 -24.34 27.64 6.60
CA LEU A 72 -25.69 28.21 6.55
C LEU A 72 -26.66 27.45 5.66
N ALA A 73 -26.18 26.88 4.55
CA ALA A 73 -27.02 26.31 3.50
C ALA A 73 -27.11 24.78 3.53
N SER A 74 -26.18 24.09 4.20
CA SER A 74 -26.17 22.62 4.25
C SER A 74 -26.82 22.07 5.52
N GLU A 75 -27.55 20.96 5.38
CA GLU A 75 -28.13 20.22 6.51
C GLU A 75 -27.05 19.41 7.25
N ASP A 76 -26.16 18.75 6.51
CA ASP A 76 -24.96 18.09 7.02
C ASP A 76 -23.69 18.77 6.46
N PRO A 77 -23.04 19.65 7.24
CA PRO A 77 -21.83 20.35 6.80
C PRO A 77 -20.62 19.42 6.66
N PHE A 78 -20.56 18.31 7.40
CA PHE A 78 -19.45 17.35 7.28
C PHE A 78 -19.55 16.58 5.97
N LEU A 79 -20.73 16.04 5.64
CA LEU A 79 -20.94 15.35 4.37
C LEU A 79 -20.66 16.27 3.19
N THR A 80 -21.21 17.48 3.22
CA THR A 80 -21.05 18.47 2.16
C THR A 80 -19.58 18.84 1.96
N ALA A 81 -18.83 19.04 3.04
CA ALA A 81 -17.39 19.32 2.96
C ALA A 81 -16.61 18.11 2.39
N PHE A 82 -16.96 16.88 2.78
CA PHE A 82 -16.31 15.66 2.29
C PHE A 82 -16.56 15.44 0.80
N THR A 83 -17.80 15.59 0.34
CA THR A 83 -18.15 15.43 -1.08
C THR A 83 -17.50 16.54 -1.92
N LEU A 84 -17.62 17.81 -1.51
CA LEU A 84 -17.03 18.92 -2.25
C LEU A 84 -15.50 18.82 -2.32
N SER A 85 -14.83 18.50 -1.21
CA SER A 85 -13.37 18.36 -1.23
C SER A 85 -12.89 17.22 -2.14
N CYS A 86 -13.66 16.13 -2.25
CA CYS A 86 -13.39 15.03 -3.16
C CYS A 86 -13.62 15.42 -4.61
N GLU A 87 -14.77 16.02 -4.92
CA GLU A 87 -15.10 16.54 -6.25
C GLU A 87 -14.03 17.52 -6.74
N LEU A 88 -13.62 18.50 -5.91
CA LEU A 88 -12.56 19.46 -6.23
C LEU A 88 -11.21 18.79 -6.49
N CYS A 89 -10.89 17.71 -5.77
CA CYS A 89 -9.66 16.96 -5.98
C CYS A 89 -9.68 16.13 -7.27
N GLU A 90 -10.85 15.62 -7.67
CA GLU A 90 -11.01 14.97 -8.97
C GLU A 90 -10.94 16.00 -10.11
N LEU A 91 -11.57 17.16 -9.92
CA LEU A 91 -11.55 18.27 -10.88
C LEU A 91 -10.13 18.79 -11.13
N SER A 92 -9.30 18.89 -10.10
CA SER A 92 -7.90 19.34 -10.25
C SER A 92 -7.04 18.40 -11.10
N ARG A 93 -7.45 17.13 -11.23
CA ARG A 93 -6.80 16.14 -12.12
C ARG A 93 -7.33 16.17 -13.54
N VAL A 94 -8.54 16.69 -13.75
CA VAL A 94 -9.17 16.80 -15.08
C VAL A 94 -8.80 18.13 -15.74
N GLU A 95 -8.81 19.24 -14.99
CA GLU A 95 -8.40 20.56 -15.45
C GLU A 95 -7.00 20.89 -14.92
N ASN A 96 -5.98 20.59 -15.71
CA ASN A 96 -4.58 20.80 -15.31
C ASN A 96 -4.21 22.29 -15.18
N GLU A 97 -4.88 23.17 -15.93
CA GLU A 97 -4.59 24.61 -16.01
C GLU A 97 -4.92 25.32 -14.69
N PHE A 98 -6.02 24.93 -14.01
CA PHE A 98 -6.48 25.52 -12.74
C PHE A 98 -6.25 24.58 -11.56
N LYS A 99 -5.34 23.60 -11.70
CA LYS A 99 -5.07 22.57 -10.70
C LYS A 99 -4.81 23.15 -9.30
N ALA A 100 -3.95 24.15 -9.21
CA ALA A 100 -3.55 24.75 -7.92
C ALA A 100 -4.75 25.39 -7.19
N GLU A 101 -5.63 26.07 -7.91
CA GLU A 101 -6.81 26.74 -7.33
C GLU A 101 -7.83 25.71 -6.84
N TYR A 102 -8.06 24.62 -7.58
CA TYR A 102 -8.93 23.53 -7.13
C TYR A 102 -8.34 22.77 -5.92
N GLU A 103 -7.03 22.56 -5.88
CA GLU A 103 -6.35 21.95 -4.73
C GLU A 103 -6.46 22.83 -3.48
N GLU A 104 -6.33 24.15 -3.62
CA GLU A 104 -6.53 25.12 -2.53
C GLU A 104 -7.97 25.08 -1.99
N LEU A 105 -8.98 25.09 -2.87
CA LEU A 105 -10.39 24.98 -2.46
C LEU A 105 -10.69 23.63 -1.80
N SER A 106 -10.11 22.53 -2.30
CA SER A 106 -10.24 21.21 -1.67
C SER A 106 -9.65 21.22 -0.27
N GLN A 107 -8.49 21.86 -0.08
CA GLN A 107 -7.86 22.00 1.23
C GLN A 107 -8.69 22.88 2.17
N GLN A 108 -9.28 23.97 1.68
CA GLN A 108 -10.20 24.83 2.45
C GLN A 108 -11.40 24.03 3.00
N CYS A 109 -12.03 23.19 2.18
CA CYS A 109 -13.12 22.32 2.63
C CYS A 109 -12.68 21.30 3.69
N LYS A 110 -11.48 20.72 3.53
CA LYS A 110 -10.89 19.77 4.51
C LYS A 110 -10.61 20.44 5.86
N GLN A 111 -10.04 21.66 5.82
CA GLN A 111 -9.76 22.47 6.99
C GLN A 111 -11.06 22.87 7.71
N PHE A 112 -12.08 23.29 6.97
CA PHE A 112 -13.39 23.61 7.56
C PHE A 112 -13.98 22.41 8.33
N ALA A 113 -13.96 21.20 7.76
CA ALA A 113 -14.45 20.01 8.44
C ALA A 113 -13.63 19.70 9.72
N LYS A 114 -12.31 19.88 9.68
CA LYS A 114 -11.42 19.72 10.83
C LYS A 114 -11.74 20.74 11.93
N GLU A 115 -11.87 22.02 11.58
CA GLU A 115 -12.17 23.11 12.51
C GLU A 115 -13.55 22.95 13.16
N LEU A 116 -14.55 22.49 12.39
CA LEU A 116 -15.88 22.20 12.93
C LEU A 116 -15.85 21.07 13.96
N LEU A 117 -15.06 20.02 13.72
CA LEU A 117 -14.86 18.94 14.68
C LEU A 117 -14.13 19.42 15.94
N ASP A 118 -13.22 20.39 15.82
CA ASP A 118 -12.48 20.97 16.94
C ASP A 118 -13.38 21.70 17.95
N GLN A 119 -14.55 22.17 17.50
CA GLN A 119 -15.52 22.83 18.38
C GLN A 119 -16.28 21.87 19.32
N THR A 120 -16.09 20.55 19.18
CA THR A 120 -16.70 19.56 20.09
C THR A 120 -16.11 19.67 21.49
N ARG A 121 -16.97 19.81 22.51
CA ARG A 121 -16.51 20.05 23.90
C ARG A 121 -16.59 18.82 24.78
N SER A 122 -17.47 17.87 24.44
CA SER A 122 -17.67 16.64 25.21
C SER A 122 -17.39 15.40 24.37
N THR A 123 -16.96 14.31 25.02
CA THR A 123 -16.78 13.02 24.34
C THR A 123 -18.09 12.49 23.78
N ARG A 124 -19.22 12.81 24.43
CA ARG A 124 -20.56 12.43 23.95
C ARG A 124 -20.93 13.13 22.65
N GLU A 125 -20.68 14.43 22.52
CA GLU A 125 -20.87 15.16 21.25
C GLU A 125 -20.02 14.54 20.14
N LEU A 126 -18.75 14.26 20.45
CA LEU A 126 -17.82 13.65 19.50
C LEU A 126 -18.28 12.25 19.05
N GLU A 127 -18.74 11.42 19.99
CA GLU A 127 -19.29 10.09 19.70
C GLU A 127 -20.54 10.17 18.82
N ILE A 128 -21.44 11.14 19.06
CA ILE A 128 -22.62 11.35 18.23
C ILE A 128 -22.21 11.70 16.79
N VAL A 129 -21.28 12.65 16.62
CA VAL A 129 -20.81 13.06 15.28
C VAL A 129 -20.14 11.90 14.55
N LEU A 130 -19.28 11.13 15.23
CA LEU A 130 -18.50 10.06 14.60
C LEU A 130 -19.31 8.79 14.31
N ASN A 131 -20.40 8.55 15.04
CA ASN A 131 -21.30 7.41 14.84
C ASN A 131 -22.55 7.75 14.00
N TYR A 132 -22.77 9.01 13.64
CA TYR A 132 -23.95 9.40 12.89
C TYR A 132 -24.04 8.67 11.54
N LYS A 133 -25.24 8.16 11.25
CA LYS A 133 -25.63 7.49 10.01
C LYS A 133 -26.93 8.13 9.50
N GLU A 134 -27.07 8.30 8.18
CA GLU A 134 -28.37 8.61 7.57
C GLU A 134 -29.28 7.37 7.63
N GLU A 135 -30.52 7.52 8.10
CA GLU A 135 -31.49 6.43 8.37
C GLU A 135 -31.89 5.56 7.15
N SER A 136 -31.27 5.74 5.98
CA SER A 136 -31.68 5.12 4.71
C SER A 136 -31.22 3.67 4.50
N ASP A 137 -30.33 3.12 5.34
CA ASP A 137 -29.83 1.74 5.21
C ASP A 137 -30.41 0.83 6.31
N GLY A 138 -31.56 0.20 6.02
CA GLY A 138 -32.37 -0.65 6.90
C GLY A 138 -31.75 -1.99 7.35
N ALA A 139 -30.48 -2.01 7.76
CA ALA A 139 -29.86 -3.17 8.37
C ALA A 139 -30.15 -3.19 9.90
N PRO A 140 -30.59 -4.31 10.47
CA PRO A 140 -30.88 -4.40 11.90
C PRO A 140 -29.61 -4.18 12.73
N GLU A 141 -29.67 -3.21 13.63
CA GLU A 141 -28.59 -2.78 14.52
C GLU A 141 -28.17 -3.90 15.48
N ALA A 142 -26.86 -4.15 15.57
CA ALA A 142 -26.28 -4.80 16.74
C ALA A 142 -26.03 -3.71 17.79
N PRO A 143 -26.69 -3.76 18.97
CA PRO A 143 -26.79 -2.62 19.89
C PRO A 143 -25.49 -2.20 20.60
N ASP A 144 -24.37 -2.88 20.37
CA ASP A 144 -23.11 -2.66 21.10
C ASP A 144 -21.91 -2.33 20.20
N ALA A 145 -22.11 -2.18 18.89
CA ALA A 145 -21.00 -1.93 17.97
C ALA A 145 -20.80 -0.41 17.78
N PHE A 146 -19.68 0.12 18.29
CA PHE A 146 -19.14 1.40 17.86
C PHE A 146 -18.78 1.32 16.36
N ASN A 147 -19.78 1.47 15.49
CA ASN A 147 -19.60 1.29 14.05
C ASN A 147 -18.87 2.45 13.40
N LEU A 148 -18.68 3.59 14.11
CA LEU A 148 -17.87 4.75 13.70
C LEU A 148 -18.09 5.09 12.22
N GLU A 149 -19.35 5.12 11.80
CA GLU A 149 -19.71 5.11 10.38
C GLU A 149 -19.29 6.41 9.68
N ARG A 150 -19.47 7.55 10.33
CA ARG A 150 -18.98 8.85 9.81
C ARG A 150 -17.45 8.85 9.69
N LEU A 151 -16.74 8.19 10.59
CA LEU A 151 -15.29 8.04 10.50
C LEU A 151 -14.89 7.14 9.31
N LYS A 152 -15.60 6.03 9.07
CA LYS A 152 -15.38 5.20 7.88
C LYS A 152 -15.60 6.01 6.60
N LEU A 153 -16.64 6.85 6.58
CA LEU A 153 -16.92 7.76 5.48
C LEU A 153 -15.79 8.79 5.28
N ALA A 154 -15.28 9.39 6.37
CA ALA A 154 -14.15 10.31 6.33
C ALA A 154 -12.88 9.64 5.76
N ILE A 155 -12.64 8.37 6.11
CA ILE A 155 -11.54 7.57 5.54
C ILE A 155 -11.74 7.34 4.05
N LYS A 156 -12.98 7.02 3.62
CA LYS A 156 -13.33 6.82 2.21
C LYS A 156 -13.10 8.07 1.36
N TYR A 157 -13.46 9.25 1.88
CA TYR A 157 -13.21 10.54 1.23
C TYR A 157 -11.78 11.09 1.46
N HIS A 158 -10.86 10.27 1.99
CA HIS A 158 -9.46 10.65 2.25
C HIS A 158 -9.29 11.95 3.07
N GLN A 159 -10.13 12.15 4.09
CA GLN A 159 -10.13 13.31 4.98
C GLN A 159 -9.06 13.19 6.06
N LYS A 160 -7.79 13.30 5.65
CA LYS A 160 -6.64 13.01 6.52
C LYS A 160 -6.57 13.91 7.75
N GLU A 161 -6.79 15.21 7.58
CA GLU A 161 -6.73 16.21 8.66
C GLU A 161 -7.84 16.01 9.70
N PHE A 162 -9.07 15.74 9.24
CA PHE A 162 -10.22 15.43 10.10
C PHE A 162 -9.95 14.21 10.99
N VAL A 163 -9.42 13.14 10.39
CA VAL A 163 -9.10 11.91 11.14
C VAL A 163 -7.94 12.14 12.11
N ALA A 164 -6.92 12.91 11.70
CA ALA A 164 -5.75 13.22 12.52
C ALA A 164 -6.03 14.18 13.70
N GLN A 165 -7.25 14.74 13.80
CA GLN A 165 -7.64 15.67 14.86
C GLN A 165 -7.37 15.06 16.25
N PRO A 166 -6.79 15.83 17.21
CA PRO A 166 -6.41 15.30 18.53
C PRO A 166 -7.58 14.65 19.29
N ASN A 167 -8.76 15.28 19.26
CA ASN A 167 -9.95 14.79 19.95
C ASN A 167 -10.41 13.43 19.38
N CYS A 168 -10.42 13.30 18.05
CA CYS A 168 -10.74 12.05 17.35
C CYS A 168 -9.74 10.94 17.70
N GLN A 169 -8.43 11.25 17.66
CA GLN A 169 -7.38 10.29 17.98
C GLN A 169 -7.38 9.87 19.46
N GLN A 170 -7.82 10.74 20.36
CA GLN A 170 -7.99 10.41 21.77
C GLN A 170 -9.12 9.39 21.97
N LEU A 171 -10.29 9.60 21.34
CA LEU A 171 -11.42 8.67 21.37
C LEU A 171 -11.04 7.30 20.77
N LEU A 172 -10.39 7.31 19.60
CA LEU A 172 -9.95 6.09 18.95
C LEU A 172 -8.97 5.30 19.82
N ALA A 173 -8.08 5.99 20.52
CA ALA A 173 -7.16 5.33 21.42
C ALA A 173 -7.83 4.80 22.70
N SER A 174 -8.87 5.45 23.22
CA SER A 174 -9.63 4.88 24.34
C SER A 174 -10.37 3.62 23.93
N LEU A 175 -10.92 3.58 22.72
CA LEU A 175 -11.54 2.38 22.15
C LEU A 175 -10.50 1.28 21.87
N TRP A 176 -9.33 1.65 21.34
CA TRP A 176 -8.24 0.70 21.04
C TRP A 176 -7.71 0.00 22.30
N TYR A 177 -7.44 0.77 23.37
CA TYR A 177 -6.88 0.24 24.62
C TYR A 177 -7.96 -0.13 25.66
N ASP A 178 -9.20 -0.35 25.22
CA ASP A 178 -10.25 -0.79 26.13
C ASP A 178 -9.84 -2.08 26.88
N GLY A 179 -10.02 -2.10 28.20
CA GLY A 179 -9.54 -3.17 29.10
C GLY A 179 -8.15 -3.01 29.70
N PHE A 180 -7.36 -2.03 29.28
CA PHE A 180 -6.04 -1.75 29.85
C PHE A 180 -5.97 -0.33 30.44
N PRO A 181 -6.51 -0.11 31.65
CA PRO A 181 -6.45 1.20 32.28
C PRO A 181 -5.00 1.62 32.47
N GLY A 182 -4.68 2.84 32.00
CA GLY A 182 -3.35 3.42 32.13
C GLY A 182 -2.27 2.81 31.23
N TRP A 183 -2.62 2.06 30.18
CA TRP A 183 -1.63 1.47 29.25
C TRP A 183 -0.58 2.49 28.78
N ARG A 184 -1.00 3.72 28.43
CA ARG A 184 -0.11 4.80 28.00
C ARG A 184 0.98 5.13 29.03
N ARG A 185 0.65 5.11 30.33
CA ARG A 185 1.56 5.50 31.44
C ARG A 185 2.60 4.43 31.79
N ARG A 186 2.45 3.19 31.30
CA ARG A 186 3.38 2.09 31.62
C ARG A 186 4.73 2.28 30.92
N HIS A 187 5.79 1.86 31.60
CA HIS A 187 7.15 1.81 31.04
C HIS A 187 7.21 0.88 29.82
N TRP A 188 8.07 1.20 28.85
CA TRP A 188 8.17 0.46 27.58
C TRP A 188 8.51 -1.03 27.78
N ALA A 189 9.36 -1.36 28.75
CA ALA A 189 9.73 -2.74 29.06
C ALA A 189 8.53 -3.56 29.57
N VAL A 190 7.68 -2.97 30.41
CA VAL A 190 6.46 -3.63 30.89
C VAL A 190 5.52 -3.89 29.72
N LYS A 191 5.34 -2.89 28.83
CA LYS A 191 4.55 -3.05 27.60
C LYS A 191 5.08 -4.22 26.76
N LEU A 192 6.40 -4.28 26.52
CA LEU A 192 7.04 -5.34 25.76
C LEU A 192 6.78 -6.72 26.38
N VAL A 193 7.00 -6.90 27.68
CA VAL A 193 6.77 -8.17 28.38
C VAL A 193 5.28 -8.56 28.32
N THR A 194 4.36 -7.62 28.52
CA THR A 194 2.92 -7.91 28.41
C THR A 194 2.51 -8.26 26.98
N CYS A 195 3.04 -7.59 25.95
CA CYS A 195 2.79 -7.94 24.56
C CYS A 195 3.38 -9.31 24.19
N ALA A 196 4.58 -9.62 24.66
CA ALA A 196 5.23 -10.91 24.41
C ALA A 196 4.48 -12.06 25.09
N THR A 197 4.03 -11.88 26.33
CA THR A 197 3.22 -12.90 27.04
C THR A 197 1.85 -13.12 26.38
N LEU A 198 1.14 -12.05 26.00
CA LEU A 198 -0.10 -12.15 25.23
C LEU A 198 0.13 -12.80 23.86
N GLY A 199 1.24 -12.45 23.21
CA GLY A 199 1.69 -13.04 21.95
C GLY A 199 1.88 -14.54 22.11
N LEU A 200 2.67 -15.03 23.06
CA LEU A 200 2.90 -16.46 23.27
C LEU A 200 1.63 -17.26 23.62
N LEU A 201 0.66 -16.62 24.27
CA LEU A 201 -0.61 -17.23 24.65
C LEU A 201 -1.68 -17.19 23.53
N PHE A 202 -1.36 -16.68 22.34
CA PHE A 202 -2.30 -16.59 21.22
C PHE A 202 -3.00 -17.91 20.82
N PRO A 203 -2.35 -19.11 20.80
CA PRO A 203 -3.05 -20.33 20.40
C PRO A 203 -4.10 -20.72 21.43
N LEU A 204 -3.82 -20.54 22.72
CA LEU A 204 -4.76 -20.83 23.81
C LEU A 204 -5.99 -19.93 23.73
N PHE A 205 -5.80 -18.62 23.50
CA PHE A 205 -6.92 -17.69 23.32
C PHE A 205 -7.79 -18.04 22.11
N SER A 206 -7.15 -18.42 21.00
CA SER A 206 -7.86 -18.79 19.76
C SER A 206 -8.69 -20.06 19.92
N VAL A 207 -8.14 -21.10 20.56
CA VAL A 207 -8.86 -22.35 20.85
C VAL A 207 -10.01 -22.12 21.83
N CYS A 208 -9.79 -21.34 22.89
CA CYS A 208 -10.85 -20.97 23.85
C CYS A 208 -12.02 -20.24 23.17
N TYR A 209 -11.73 -19.34 22.22
CA TYR A 209 -12.76 -18.64 21.45
C TYR A 209 -13.57 -19.59 20.57
N LEU A 210 -12.91 -20.58 19.95
CA LEU A 210 -13.56 -21.57 19.08
C LEU A 210 -14.46 -22.55 19.87
N LEU A 211 -14.01 -23.00 21.03
CA LEU A 211 -14.76 -23.93 21.89
C LEU A 211 -15.89 -23.25 22.67
N ALA A 212 -15.64 -22.04 23.20
CA ALA A 212 -16.57 -21.35 24.08
C ALA A 212 -16.61 -19.83 23.78
N PRO A 213 -17.36 -19.40 22.73
CA PRO A 213 -17.38 -18.00 22.28
C PRO A 213 -18.04 -17.01 23.26
N ARG A 214 -18.71 -17.51 24.30
CA ARG A 214 -19.30 -16.72 25.40
C ARG A 214 -18.43 -16.67 26.68
N SER A 215 -17.25 -17.28 26.65
CA SER A 215 -16.35 -17.26 27.81
C SER A 215 -15.74 -15.86 28.04
N ARG A 216 -15.27 -15.59 29.27
CA ARG A 216 -14.56 -14.34 29.60
C ARG A 216 -13.31 -14.13 28.74
N MET A 217 -12.60 -15.22 28.41
CA MET A 217 -11.42 -15.20 27.52
C MET A 217 -11.81 -14.86 26.08
N ALA A 218 -12.94 -15.36 25.59
CA ALA A 218 -13.43 -15.02 24.26
C ALA A 218 -13.82 -13.54 24.15
N PHE A 219 -14.45 -12.97 25.18
CA PHE A 219 -14.73 -11.52 25.23
C PHE A 219 -13.44 -10.70 25.27
N PHE A 220 -12.41 -11.17 25.98
CA PHE A 220 -11.10 -10.53 26.00
C PHE A 220 -10.41 -10.52 24.61
N LEU A 221 -10.53 -11.59 23.83
CA LEU A 221 -9.97 -11.67 22.46
C LEU A 221 -10.70 -10.74 21.46
N ARG A 222 -11.98 -10.41 21.70
CA ARG A 222 -12.73 -9.46 20.85
C ARG A 222 -12.17 -8.05 20.89
N LYS A 223 -11.45 -7.70 21.97
CA LYS A 223 -10.84 -6.38 22.14
C LYS A 223 -9.81 -6.12 21.03
N PRO A 224 -9.85 -4.95 20.39
CA PRO A 224 -9.12 -4.68 19.15
C PRO A 224 -7.60 -4.77 19.32
N PHE A 225 -7.07 -4.24 20.43
CA PHE A 225 -5.64 -4.33 20.72
C PHE A 225 -5.15 -5.78 20.91
N ILE A 226 -5.96 -6.63 21.56
CA ILE A 226 -5.63 -8.06 21.73
C ILE A 226 -5.69 -8.78 20.39
N LYS A 227 -6.74 -8.52 19.59
CA LYS A 227 -6.88 -9.04 18.23
C LYS A 227 -5.62 -8.72 17.41
N PHE A 228 -5.16 -7.47 17.42
CA PHE A 228 -3.92 -7.05 16.76
C PHE A 228 -2.69 -7.85 17.23
N ILE A 229 -2.48 -7.97 18.56
CA ILE A 229 -1.34 -8.74 19.09
C ILE A 229 -1.41 -10.22 18.67
N CYS A 230 -2.58 -10.84 18.72
CA CYS A 230 -2.72 -12.24 18.33
C CYS A 230 -2.51 -12.47 16.83
N HIS A 231 -3.01 -11.58 15.96
CA HIS A 231 -2.75 -11.66 14.51
C HIS A 231 -1.28 -11.45 14.17
N THR A 232 -0.63 -10.46 14.80
CA THR A 232 0.80 -10.21 14.63
C THR A 232 1.67 -11.36 15.16
N ALA A 233 1.34 -11.91 16.33
CA ALA A 233 2.03 -13.08 16.88
C ALA A 233 1.89 -14.30 15.97
N SER A 234 0.69 -14.56 15.46
CA SER A 234 0.48 -15.62 14.46
C SER A 234 1.32 -15.42 13.20
N TYR A 235 1.38 -14.20 12.67
CA TYR A 235 2.19 -13.90 11.50
C TYR A 235 3.69 -14.09 11.77
N LEU A 236 4.17 -13.70 12.95
CA LEU A 236 5.54 -13.96 13.38
C LEU A 236 5.84 -15.45 13.52
N THR A 237 4.87 -16.25 14.02
CA THR A 237 5.04 -17.72 14.03
C THR A 237 5.07 -18.32 12.63
N PHE A 238 4.30 -17.80 11.69
CA PHE A 238 4.36 -18.20 10.28
C PHE A 238 5.75 -17.94 9.69
N LEU A 239 6.30 -16.73 9.89
CA LEU A 239 7.66 -16.40 9.44
C LEU A 239 8.73 -17.26 10.12
N PHE A 240 8.57 -17.54 11.41
CA PHE A 240 9.46 -18.45 12.12
C PHE A 240 9.42 -19.87 11.53
N LEU A 241 8.23 -20.39 11.18
CA LEU A 241 8.10 -21.68 10.50
C LEU A 241 8.74 -21.66 9.11
N LEU A 242 8.65 -20.56 8.36
CA LEU A 242 9.34 -20.41 7.07
C LEU A 242 10.88 -20.40 7.23
N LEU A 243 11.39 -19.77 8.30
CA LEU A 243 12.82 -19.83 8.65
C LEU A 243 13.25 -21.24 9.04
N LEU A 244 12.42 -21.99 9.78
CA LEU A 244 12.70 -23.40 10.08
C LEU A 244 12.66 -24.28 8.82
N ALA A 245 11.76 -23.99 7.89
CA ALA A 245 11.68 -24.69 6.60
C ALA A 245 12.96 -24.46 5.76
N SER A 246 13.51 -23.25 5.78
CA SER A 246 14.75 -22.94 5.05
C SER A 246 16.00 -23.60 5.66
N GLN A 247 16.02 -23.80 6.99
CA GLN A 247 17.09 -24.51 7.68
C GLN A 247 17.09 -26.03 7.41
N GLN A 248 16.13 -26.57 6.66
CA GLN A 248 16.03 -27.99 6.25
C GLN A 248 16.23 -28.97 7.42
N ILE A 249 15.78 -28.60 8.63
CA ILE A 249 15.95 -29.43 9.84
C ILE A 249 15.23 -30.79 9.69
N ALA A 250 14.16 -30.84 8.90
CA ALA A 250 13.50 -32.06 8.46
C ALA A 250 14.07 -32.51 7.11
N ARG A 251 15.16 -33.28 7.14
CA ARG A 251 15.89 -33.76 5.95
C ARG A 251 15.02 -34.66 5.07
N THR A 252 14.69 -34.20 3.87
CA THR A 252 14.39 -35.06 2.71
C THR A 252 15.65 -35.21 1.88
N ASP A 253 15.89 -36.39 1.30
CA ASP A 253 17.05 -36.62 0.44
C ASP A 253 17.07 -35.59 -0.70
N PRO A 254 18.14 -34.78 -0.86
CA PRO A 254 18.20 -33.69 -1.83
C PRO A 254 18.16 -34.17 -3.28
N ASN A 255 18.35 -35.47 -3.50
CA ASN A 255 18.33 -36.14 -4.79
C ASN A 255 16.94 -36.71 -5.15
N MET A 256 15.96 -36.63 -4.26
CA MET A 256 14.62 -37.12 -4.54
C MET A 256 13.85 -36.13 -5.39
N GLN A 257 13.36 -36.56 -6.56
CA GLN A 257 12.46 -35.75 -7.39
C GLN A 257 11.04 -35.85 -6.83
N GLY A 258 10.40 -34.71 -6.60
CA GLY A 258 9.04 -34.65 -6.05
C GLY A 258 8.92 -35.23 -4.62
N PRO A 259 9.72 -34.75 -3.64
CA PRO A 259 9.63 -35.27 -2.27
C PRO A 259 8.23 -35.03 -1.69
N SER A 260 7.80 -35.96 -0.82
CA SER A 260 6.58 -35.75 -0.03
C SER A 260 6.70 -34.48 0.83
N PRO A 261 5.62 -33.71 1.03
CA PRO A 261 5.69 -32.49 1.85
C PRO A 261 6.22 -32.79 3.24
N THR A 262 7.20 -32.01 3.69
CA THR A 262 7.79 -32.15 5.03
C THR A 262 6.77 -31.80 6.12
N LEU A 263 7.02 -32.24 7.36
CA LEU A 263 6.15 -31.89 8.49
C LEU A 263 6.01 -30.37 8.66
N VAL A 264 7.08 -29.61 8.41
CA VAL A 264 7.05 -28.15 8.48
C VAL A 264 6.18 -27.57 7.35
N GLU A 265 6.23 -28.11 6.14
CA GLU A 265 5.35 -27.70 5.04
C GLU A 265 3.87 -27.99 5.35
N TRP A 266 3.57 -29.15 5.93
CA TRP A 266 2.22 -29.47 6.42
C TRP A 266 1.73 -28.47 7.49
N MET A 267 2.63 -28.00 8.37
CA MET A 267 2.30 -26.96 9.33
C MET A 267 2.06 -25.60 8.67
N ILE A 268 2.78 -25.26 7.60
CA ILE A 268 2.66 -23.98 6.88
C ILE A 268 1.37 -23.89 6.06
N LEU A 269 0.92 -25.01 5.46
CA LEU A 269 -0.25 -25.04 4.57
C LEU A 269 -1.52 -24.37 5.15
N PRO A 270 -1.94 -24.64 6.40
CA PRO A 270 -3.06 -23.93 7.03
C PRO A 270 -2.92 -22.40 7.04
N TRP A 271 -1.72 -21.86 7.27
CA TRP A 271 -1.52 -20.41 7.22
C TRP A 271 -1.73 -19.88 5.80
N ILE A 272 -1.16 -20.52 4.78
CA ILE A 272 -1.31 -20.10 3.38
C ILE A 272 -2.79 -20.14 2.96
N CYS A 273 -3.49 -21.24 3.23
CA CYS A 273 -4.92 -21.35 2.91
C CYS A 273 -5.75 -20.24 3.58
N ARG A 274 -5.41 -19.90 4.83
CA ARG A 274 -6.12 -18.84 5.56
C ARG A 274 -5.79 -17.44 5.04
N LEU A 275 -4.54 -17.17 4.68
CA LEU A 275 -4.14 -15.89 4.06
C LEU A 275 -4.88 -15.68 2.75
N ILE A 276 -4.96 -16.70 1.89
CA ILE A 276 -5.73 -16.66 0.64
C ILE A 276 -7.22 -16.38 0.92
N TRP A 277 -7.84 -17.08 1.87
CA TRP A 277 -9.24 -16.84 2.20
C TRP A 277 -9.49 -15.45 2.77
N ALA A 278 -8.57 -14.92 3.57
CA ALA A 278 -8.67 -13.57 4.11
C ALA A 278 -8.65 -12.52 2.99
N GLU A 279 -7.76 -12.67 2.00
CA GLU A 279 -7.71 -11.78 0.83
C GLU A 279 -8.98 -11.87 -0.02
N ILE A 280 -9.49 -13.09 -0.27
CA ILE A 280 -10.74 -13.27 -1.03
C ILE A 280 -11.90 -12.54 -0.34
N LYS A 281 -12.00 -12.67 0.99
CA LYS A 281 -13.03 -11.97 1.76
C LYS A 281 -12.85 -10.45 1.69
N GLN A 282 -11.62 -9.95 1.83
CA GLN A 282 -11.33 -8.52 1.75
C GLN A 282 -11.67 -7.93 0.37
N MET A 283 -11.38 -8.66 -0.71
CA MET A 283 -11.77 -8.26 -2.07
C MET A 283 -13.30 -8.25 -2.25
N TRP A 284 -14.02 -9.18 -1.63
CA TRP A 284 -15.48 -9.25 -1.70
C TRP A 284 -16.14 -8.08 -0.95
N ASP A 285 -15.67 -7.78 0.26
CA ASP A 285 -16.29 -6.78 1.14
C ASP A 285 -15.97 -5.34 0.69
N GLY A 286 -14.75 -5.07 0.21
CA GLY A 286 -14.30 -3.71 -0.20
C GLY A 286 -14.40 -3.41 -1.70
N GLY A 287 -14.58 -4.41 -2.55
CA GLY A 287 -14.55 -4.26 -4.00
C GLY A 287 -13.15 -4.14 -4.60
N PHE A 288 -13.03 -4.48 -5.89
CA PHE A 288 -11.74 -4.60 -6.57
C PHE A 288 -10.99 -3.26 -6.72
N SER A 289 -11.72 -2.16 -6.97
CA SER A 289 -11.10 -0.85 -7.20
C SER A 289 -10.39 -0.34 -5.95
N GLU A 290 -11.06 -0.36 -4.79
CA GLU A 290 -10.46 0.08 -3.52
C GLU A 290 -9.31 -0.84 -3.09
N TYR A 291 -9.41 -2.15 -3.40
CA TYR A 291 -8.37 -3.12 -3.09
C TYR A 291 -7.03 -2.81 -3.79
N VAL A 292 -7.06 -2.54 -5.11
CA VAL A 292 -5.85 -2.31 -5.93
C VAL A 292 -5.14 -1.00 -5.59
N HIS A 293 -5.85 -0.01 -5.05
CA HIS A 293 -5.25 1.27 -4.65
C HIS A 293 -4.34 1.15 -3.42
N ASP A 294 -4.43 0.06 -2.65
CA ASP A 294 -3.54 -0.20 -1.52
C ASP A 294 -2.35 -1.08 -1.95
N TRP A 295 -1.14 -0.51 -1.96
CA TRP A 295 0.09 -1.21 -2.32
C TRP A 295 0.37 -2.45 -1.47
N TRP A 296 -0.08 -2.43 -0.21
CA TRP A 296 0.07 -3.54 0.71
C TRP A 296 -0.81 -4.73 0.30
N ASN A 297 -2.02 -4.47 -0.18
CA ASN A 297 -2.93 -5.50 -0.68
C ASN A 297 -2.43 -6.11 -2.00
N LEU A 298 -1.82 -5.28 -2.87
CA LEU A 298 -1.19 -5.77 -4.09
C LEU A 298 -0.01 -6.70 -3.79
N MET A 299 0.82 -6.34 -2.80
CA MET A 299 1.92 -7.19 -2.36
C MET A 299 1.43 -8.51 -1.76
N ASP A 300 0.35 -8.49 -0.97
CA ASP A 300 -0.26 -9.72 -0.41
C ASP A 300 -0.82 -10.62 -1.51
N PHE A 301 -1.44 -10.04 -2.55
CA PHE A 301 -1.91 -10.77 -3.73
C PHE A 301 -0.74 -11.46 -4.48
N VAL A 302 0.36 -10.75 -4.69
CA VAL A 302 1.57 -11.31 -5.32
C VAL A 302 2.15 -12.42 -4.45
N MET A 303 2.26 -12.21 -3.14
CA MET A 303 2.74 -13.23 -2.20
C MET A 303 1.87 -14.50 -2.23
N ASN A 304 0.55 -14.35 -2.13
CA ASN A 304 -0.40 -15.47 -2.11
C ASN A 304 -0.43 -16.22 -3.45
N SER A 305 -0.32 -15.52 -4.59
CA SER A 305 -0.25 -16.15 -5.90
C SER A 305 1.05 -16.96 -6.10
N LEU A 306 2.18 -16.48 -5.58
CA LEU A 306 3.45 -17.23 -5.56
C LEU A 306 3.38 -18.48 -4.68
N TYR A 307 2.73 -18.41 -3.51
CA TYR A 307 2.48 -19.59 -2.68
C TYR A 307 1.57 -20.61 -3.37
N LEU A 308 0.51 -20.16 -4.03
CA LEU A 308 -0.39 -21.03 -4.80
C LEU A 308 0.36 -21.73 -5.95
N ALA A 309 1.20 -20.99 -6.68
CA ALA A 309 2.05 -21.54 -7.74
C ALA A 309 3.08 -22.56 -7.21
N THR A 310 3.64 -22.32 -6.03
CA THR A 310 4.56 -23.25 -5.37
C THR A 310 3.85 -24.57 -5.02
N ILE A 311 2.66 -24.49 -4.42
CA ILE A 311 1.88 -25.68 -4.02
C ILE A 311 1.46 -26.47 -5.26
N SER A 312 1.00 -25.81 -6.32
CA SER A 312 0.58 -26.49 -7.55
C SER A 312 1.75 -27.20 -8.24
N LEU A 313 2.93 -26.56 -8.34
CA LEU A 313 4.13 -27.18 -8.91
C LEU A 313 4.65 -28.34 -8.06
N LYS A 314 4.62 -28.23 -6.73
CA LYS A 314 4.98 -29.34 -5.83
C LYS A 314 4.02 -30.52 -5.98
N LEU A 315 2.72 -30.26 -6.11
CA LEU A 315 1.73 -31.30 -6.35
C LEU A 315 1.97 -32.00 -7.69
N VAL A 316 2.22 -31.24 -8.76
CA VAL A 316 2.56 -31.80 -10.08
C VAL A 316 3.84 -32.61 -10.02
N ALA A 317 4.87 -32.13 -9.31
CA ALA A 317 6.13 -32.84 -9.14
C ALA A 317 5.91 -34.18 -8.41
N TYR A 318 5.14 -34.17 -7.32
CA TYR A 318 4.82 -35.37 -6.54
C TYR A 318 4.02 -36.42 -7.34
N LEU A 319 3.07 -35.99 -8.17
CA LEU A 319 2.24 -36.90 -8.97
C LEU A 319 2.99 -37.53 -10.15
N LYS A 320 3.92 -36.78 -10.77
CA LYS A 320 4.57 -37.19 -12.03
C LYS A 320 5.96 -37.78 -11.84
N TYR A 321 6.69 -37.39 -10.80
CA TYR A 321 8.07 -37.79 -10.57
C TYR A 321 8.18 -38.53 -9.24
N SER A 322 8.71 -39.75 -9.28
CA SER A 322 8.89 -40.61 -8.09
C SER A 322 10.29 -41.22 -8.00
N GLY A 323 11.25 -40.69 -8.79
CA GLY A 323 12.62 -41.20 -8.88
C GLY A 323 13.62 -40.42 -8.03
N SER A 324 14.67 -41.10 -7.57
CA SER A 324 15.87 -40.46 -7.00
C SER A 324 16.92 -40.30 -8.09
N LYS A 325 17.30 -39.06 -8.41
CA LYS A 325 18.37 -38.71 -9.36
C LYS A 325 19.22 -37.61 -8.75
N ALA A 326 20.53 -37.68 -8.93
CA ALA A 326 21.44 -36.64 -8.47
C ALA A 326 20.97 -35.26 -8.99
N ARG A 327 20.92 -34.27 -8.12
CA ARG A 327 20.36 -32.93 -8.41
C ARG A 327 21.01 -32.23 -9.60
N GLU A 328 22.29 -32.52 -9.85
CA GLU A 328 23.07 -31.99 -11.00
C GLU A 328 22.55 -32.48 -12.36
N GLN A 329 21.87 -33.62 -12.40
CA GLN A 329 21.34 -34.22 -13.63
C GLN A 329 19.91 -33.77 -13.93
N TRP A 330 19.34 -32.88 -13.10
CA TRP A 330 17.99 -32.40 -13.30
C TRP A 330 17.94 -31.39 -14.43
N GLU A 331 16.86 -31.44 -15.21
CA GLU A 331 16.61 -30.42 -16.22
C GLU A 331 16.42 -29.04 -15.56
N MET A 332 16.89 -27.98 -16.23
CA MET A 332 16.84 -26.61 -15.71
C MET A 332 15.43 -26.15 -15.33
N TRP A 333 14.40 -26.61 -16.06
CA TRP A 333 12.99 -26.26 -15.84
C TRP A 333 12.23 -27.31 -15.02
N HIS A 334 12.94 -28.15 -14.27
CA HIS A 334 12.30 -29.16 -13.43
C HIS A 334 11.33 -28.50 -12.43
N PRO A 335 10.08 -28.99 -12.31
CA PRO A 335 9.02 -28.32 -11.54
C PRO A 335 9.39 -28.12 -10.06
N THR A 336 10.17 -29.04 -9.46
CA THR A 336 10.68 -28.88 -8.09
C THR A 336 11.64 -27.69 -7.94
N LEU A 337 12.53 -27.43 -8.90
CA LEU A 337 13.46 -26.30 -8.86
C LEU A 337 12.72 -24.97 -8.99
N VAL A 338 11.75 -24.93 -9.91
CA VAL A 338 10.90 -23.74 -10.08
C VAL A 338 10.06 -23.49 -8.82
N ALA A 339 9.50 -24.54 -8.22
CA ALA A 339 8.76 -24.41 -6.97
C ALA A 339 9.63 -23.90 -5.81
N GLU A 340 10.86 -24.41 -5.65
CA GLU A 340 11.80 -23.91 -4.64
C GLU A 340 12.16 -22.44 -4.85
N ALA A 341 12.38 -22.03 -6.11
CA ALA A 341 12.68 -20.64 -6.45
C ALA A 341 11.49 -19.71 -6.15
N LEU A 342 10.27 -20.09 -6.58
CA LEU A 342 9.06 -19.31 -6.28
C LEU A 342 8.77 -19.25 -4.78
N PHE A 343 9.02 -20.34 -4.03
CA PHE A 343 8.91 -20.36 -2.58
C PHE A 343 9.88 -19.38 -1.91
N ALA A 344 11.13 -19.32 -2.38
CA ALA A 344 12.11 -18.37 -1.86
C ALA A 344 11.69 -16.91 -2.11
N ILE A 345 11.16 -16.61 -3.32
CA ILE A 345 10.64 -15.27 -3.65
C ILE A 345 9.42 -14.93 -2.78
N ALA A 346 8.49 -15.88 -2.59
CA ALA A 346 7.34 -15.71 -1.70
C ALA A 346 7.78 -15.41 -0.26
N ASN A 347 8.83 -16.08 0.23
CA ASN A 347 9.37 -15.84 1.57
C ASN A 347 9.96 -14.42 1.72
N ILE A 348 10.56 -13.86 0.67
CA ILE A 348 11.01 -12.45 0.66
C ILE A 348 9.81 -11.52 0.84
N PHE A 349 8.76 -11.67 0.03
CA PHE A 349 7.55 -10.84 0.17
C PHE A 349 6.88 -11.02 1.54
N SER A 350 6.84 -12.24 2.07
CA SER A 350 6.29 -12.51 3.40
C SER A 350 7.08 -11.79 4.51
N SER A 351 8.40 -11.73 4.43
CA SER A 351 9.20 -11.02 5.43
C SER A 351 9.07 -9.50 5.29
N LEU A 352 9.03 -8.97 4.06
CA LEU A 352 8.79 -7.56 3.77
C LEU A 352 7.43 -7.07 4.29
N ARG A 353 6.43 -7.95 4.37
CA ARG A 353 5.12 -7.63 4.95
C ARG A 353 5.19 -7.11 6.39
N LEU A 354 6.21 -7.48 7.17
CA LEU A 354 6.38 -6.96 8.54
C LEU A 354 6.52 -5.44 8.60
N ILE A 355 7.00 -4.81 7.52
CA ILE A 355 7.15 -3.35 7.42
C ILE A 355 5.79 -2.66 7.59
N SER A 356 4.70 -3.27 7.10
CA SER A 356 3.35 -2.71 7.25
C SER A 356 2.91 -2.58 8.72
N LEU A 357 3.44 -3.42 9.61
CA LEU A 357 3.14 -3.39 11.05
C LEU A 357 3.84 -2.22 11.76
N PHE A 358 4.87 -1.62 11.15
CA PHE A 358 5.54 -0.45 11.71
C PHE A 358 4.62 0.77 11.78
N THR A 359 3.55 0.84 10.97
CA THR A 359 2.50 1.85 11.07
C THR A 359 1.87 1.95 12.46
N ALA A 360 1.85 0.85 13.24
CA ALA A 360 1.29 0.85 14.59
C ALA A 360 2.21 1.54 15.62
N ASN A 361 3.51 1.64 15.34
CA ASN A 361 4.50 2.24 16.24
C ASN A 361 4.63 3.75 15.99
N SER A 362 4.69 4.55 17.06
CA SER A 362 4.82 6.00 16.99
C SER A 362 6.14 6.50 16.43
N HIS A 363 7.22 5.72 16.56
CA HIS A 363 8.53 6.14 16.07
C HIS A 363 8.82 5.65 14.64
N LEU A 364 8.47 4.39 14.33
CA LEU A 364 8.76 3.80 13.02
C LEU A 364 7.70 4.12 11.97
N GLY A 365 6.47 4.42 12.39
CA GLY A 365 5.35 4.67 11.48
C GLY A 365 5.55 5.87 10.55
N PRO A 366 5.85 7.08 11.08
CA PRO A 366 6.09 8.26 10.22
C PRO A 366 7.25 8.04 9.23
N LEU A 367 8.34 7.40 9.68
CA LEU A 367 9.49 7.06 8.85
C LEU A 367 9.12 6.09 7.70
N GLN A 368 8.25 5.12 7.98
CA GLN A 368 7.79 4.18 6.97
C GLN A 368 6.86 4.83 5.94
N ILE A 369 5.99 5.75 6.36
CA ILE A 369 5.10 6.50 5.46
C ILE A 369 5.89 7.46 4.57
N SER A 370 6.88 8.16 5.11
CA SER A 370 7.76 9.03 4.31
C SER A 370 8.56 8.22 3.29
N LEU A 371 9.09 7.07 3.67
CA LEU A 371 9.78 6.15 2.75
C LEU A 371 8.89 5.68 1.60
N GLY A 372 7.64 5.30 1.90
CA GLY A 372 6.69 4.87 0.87
C GLY A 372 6.38 5.95 -0.18
N ARG A 373 6.41 7.23 0.20
CA ARG A 373 6.18 8.35 -0.71
C ARG A 373 7.37 8.67 -1.58
N MET A 374 8.55 8.66 -0.97
CA MET A 374 9.80 8.80 -1.71
C MET A 374 9.92 7.72 -2.79
N LEU A 375 9.38 6.51 -2.57
CA LEU A 375 9.37 5.44 -3.57
C LEU A 375 8.67 5.85 -4.88
N LEU A 376 7.54 6.56 -4.82
CA LEU A 376 6.83 7.02 -6.02
C LEU A 376 7.63 8.05 -6.81
N ASP A 377 8.39 8.89 -6.12
CA ASP A 377 9.28 9.84 -6.78
C ASP A 377 10.50 9.15 -7.37
N ILE A 378 11.08 8.18 -6.65
CA ILE A 378 12.17 7.32 -7.14
C ILE A 378 11.73 6.57 -8.40
N LEU A 379 10.51 6.03 -8.47
CA LEU A 379 10.01 5.32 -9.66
C LEU A 379 9.94 6.22 -10.91
N LYS A 380 9.58 7.51 -10.76
CA LYS A 380 9.58 8.47 -11.88
C LYS A 380 10.99 8.69 -12.43
N PHE A 381 11.99 8.81 -11.55
CA PHE A 381 13.38 8.96 -11.97
C PHE A 381 13.99 7.66 -12.49
N LEU A 382 13.58 6.51 -11.93
CA LEU A 382 13.98 5.18 -12.40
C LEU A 382 13.58 4.99 -13.86
N PHE A 383 12.45 5.53 -14.32
CA PHE A 383 12.05 5.47 -15.72
C PHE A 383 13.08 6.14 -16.65
N ILE A 384 13.52 7.36 -16.31
CA ILE A 384 14.55 8.08 -17.08
C ILE A 384 15.87 7.30 -17.04
N TYR A 385 16.23 6.76 -15.87
CA TYR A 385 17.43 5.95 -15.69
C TYR A 385 17.41 4.66 -16.54
N CYS A 386 16.27 3.95 -16.57
CA CYS A 386 16.08 2.77 -17.42
C CYS A 386 16.22 3.09 -18.91
N LEU A 387 15.70 4.24 -19.38
CA LEU A 387 15.84 4.67 -20.77
C LEU A 387 17.32 4.85 -21.15
N VAL A 388 18.08 5.54 -20.29
CA VAL A 388 19.52 5.74 -20.47
C VAL A 388 20.26 4.40 -20.48
N LEU A 389 20.00 3.51 -19.51
CA LEU A 389 20.63 2.18 -19.44
C LEU A 389 20.32 1.31 -20.67
N LEU A 390 19.08 1.34 -21.17
CA LEU A 390 18.70 0.58 -22.37
C LEU A 390 19.38 1.12 -23.63
N ALA A 391 19.45 2.45 -23.79
CA ALA A 391 20.16 3.07 -24.92
C ALA A 391 21.64 2.66 -24.94
N PHE A 392 22.27 2.65 -23.77
CA PHE A 392 23.65 2.21 -23.62
C PHE A 392 23.84 0.69 -23.79
N ALA A 393 22.94 -0.14 -23.23
CA ALA A 393 22.98 -1.58 -23.42
C ALA A 393 22.88 -1.96 -24.90
N ASN A 394 22.05 -1.24 -25.67
CA ASN A 394 21.94 -1.41 -27.12
C ASN A 394 23.25 -1.03 -27.83
N GLY A 395 23.85 0.11 -27.48
CA GLY A 395 25.13 0.54 -28.06
C GLY A 395 26.30 -0.40 -27.75
N LEU A 396 26.39 -0.88 -26.50
CA LEU A 396 27.40 -1.88 -26.11
C LEU A 396 27.18 -3.22 -26.82
N ASN A 397 25.94 -3.69 -26.88
CA ASN A 397 25.63 -4.92 -27.60
C ASN A 397 26.05 -4.79 -29.07
N GLN A 398 25.69 -3.70 -29.75
CA GLN A 398 26.07 -3.48 -31.16
C GLN A 398 27.59 -3.46 -31.37
N LEU A 399 28.34 -2.93 -30.41
CA LEU A 399 29.79 -2.84 -30.48
C LEU A 399 30.48 -4.19 -30.22
N TYR A 400 29.96 -4.96 -29.26
CA TYR A 400 30.59 -6.20 -28.78
C TYR A 400 29.98 -7.49 -29.34
N PHE A 401 28.87 -7.40 -30.07
CA PHE A 401 28.18 -8.55 -30.68
C PHE A 401 29.11 -9.43 -31.53
N TYR A 402 30.02 -8.81 -32.30
CA TYR A 402 30.94 -9.54 -33.19
C TYR A 402 32.07 -10.27 -32.48
N TYR A 403 32.28 -10.02 -31.17
CA TYR A 403 33.36 -10.62 -30.38
C TYR A 403 32.86 -11.76 -29.49
N GLU A 404 31.73 -12.37 -29.85
CA GLU A 404 31.22 -13.52 -29.13
C GLU A 404 32.17 -14.73 -29.26
N THR A 405 32.66 -15.22 -28.13
CA THR A 405 33.46 -16.44 -28.05
C THR A 405 32.58 -17.63 -27.69
N SER A 406 32.73 -18.74 -28.41
CA SER A 406 31.98 -19.97 -28.13
C SER A 406 32.52 -20.65 -26.87
N ALA A 407 31.63 -21.15 -26.01
CA ALA A 407 31.99 -21.98 -24.87
C ALA A 407 32.64 -23.27 -25.40
N GLY A 408 33.97 -23.37 -25.35
CA GLY A 408 34.71 -24.49 -25.92
C GLY A 408 36.10 -24.16 -26.49
N GLN A 409 36.45 -22.89 -26.66
CA GLN A 409 37.85 -22.50 -26.95
C GLN A 409 38.62 -22.28 -25.63
N GLY A 410 38.97 -23.37 -24.96
CA GLY A 410 39.73 -23.43 -23.71
C GLY A 410 39.08 -24.30 -22.62
N ASN A 411 39.80 -24.60 -21.54
CA ASN A 411 39.34 -25.42 -20.39
C ASN A 411 38.11 -24.85 -19.64
N ASP A 412 37.59 -23.68 -20.02
CA ASP A 412 36.51 -23.01 -19.32
C ASP A 412 35.15 -23.35 -20.00
N THR A 413 34.38 -24.25 -19.37
CA THR A 413 33.05 -24.70 -19.84
C THR A 413 31.92 -23.72 -19.53
N CYS A 414 32.20 -22.63 -18.79
CA CYS A 414 31.22 -21.66 -18.34
C CYS A 414 31.18 -20.43 -19.26
N LYS A 415 29.97 -20.04 -19.68
CA LYS A 415 29.71 -18.83 -20.49
C LYS A 415 28.89 -17.80 -19.72
N GLY A 416 29.35 -16.55 -19.71
CA GLY A 416 28.66 -15.39 -19.17
C GLY A 416 29.39 -14.74 -17.99
N ILE A 417 28.73 -13.72 -17.42
CA ILE A 417 29.30 -12.87 -16.36
C ILE A 417 29.34 -13.58 -15.00
N ARG A 418 28.54 -14.62 -14.81
CA ARG A 418 28.46 -15.37 -13.54
C ARG A 418 29.54 -16.46 -13.42
N CYS A 419 30.43 -16.57 -14.39
CA CYS A 419 31.55 -17.49 -14.37
C CYS A 419 32.71 -16.92 -13.54
N GLU A 420 33.55 -17.80 -13.00
CA GLU A 420 34.76 -17.42 -12.26
C GLU A 420 35.64 -16.47 -13.07
N LYS A 421 35.82 -16.79 -14.36
CA LYS A 421 36.35 -15.85 -15.36
C LYS A 421 35.20 -15.30 -16.18
N GLN A 422 34.92 -14.02 -16.00
CA GLN A 422 33.86 -13.33 -16.72
C GLN A 422 34.18 -13.27 -18.21
N ASN A 423 33.31 -13.84 -19.04
CA ASN A 423 33.44 -13.82 -20.49
C ASN A 423 32.10 -13.41 -21.13
N ASN A 424 32.15 -13.00 -22.41
CA ASN A 424 30.95 -12.72 -23.22
C ASN A 424 29.92 -11.79 -22.54
N ALA A 425 30.43 -10.76 -21.85
CA ALA A 425 29.62 -9.85 -21.06
C ALA A 425 28.60 -9.09 -21.94
N PHE A 426 29.07 -8.49 -23.03
CA PHE A 426 28.27 -7.66 -23.93
C PHE A 426 27.93 -8.34 -25.27
N SER A 427 28.05 -9.67 -25.36
CA SER A 427 27.85 -10.38 -26.63
C SER A 427 26.38 -10.57 -26.99
N THR A 428 25.49 -10.58 -26.00
CA THR A 428 24.04 -10.68 -26.23
C THR A 428 23.33 -9.48 -25.63
N TRP A 429 22.16 -9.15 -26.18
CA TRP A 429 21.32 -8.06 -25.66
C TRP A 429 20.94 -8.29 -24.19
N PHE A 430 20.52 -9.51 -23.83
CA PHE A 430 20.10 -9.83 -22.47
C PHE A 430 21.25 -9.72 -21.46
N THR A 431 22.45 -10.22 -21.81
CA THR A 431 23.63 -10.09 -20.92
C THR A 431 24.08 -8.64 -20.79
N SER A 432 24.05 -7.87 -21.88
CA SER A 432 24.36 -6.43 -21.88
C SER A 432 23.42 -5.65 -20.97
N VAL A 433 22.10 -5.88 -21.09
CA VAL A 433 21.10 -5.28 -20.20
C VAL A 433 21.34 -5.73 -18.76
N SER A 434 21.52 -7.03 -18.51
CA SER A 434 21.75 -7.56 -17.16
C SER A 434 22.95 -6.92 -16.46
N ILE A 435 24.05 -6.67 -17.16
CA ILE A 435 25.23 -5.98 -16.61
C ILE A 435 24.90 -4.52 -16.33
N CYS A 436 24.27 -3.84 -17.29
CA CYS A 436 23.82 -2.45 -17.17
C CYS A 436 22.95 -2.24 -15.91
N PHE A 437 22.11 -3.20 -15.54
CA PHE A 437 21.27 -3.14 -14.35
C PHE A 437 21.97 -3.60 -13.05
N HIS A 438 22.84 -4.62 -13.09
CA HIS A 438 23.45 -5.17 -11.87
C HIS A 438 24.70 -4.41 -11.40
N LEU A 439 25.58 -4.00 -12.31
CA LEU A 439 26.94 -3.54 -11.93
C LEU A 439 27.02 -2.02 -11.75
N PHE A 440 26.23 -1.26 -12.51
CA PHE A 440 26.39 0.20 -12.60
C PHE A 440 25.96 0.98 -11.36
N PRO A 441 24.92 0.58 -10.60
CA PRO A 441 24.60 1.22 -9.33
C PRO A 441 25.73 1.09 -8.30
N TYR A 442 26.38 -0.08 -8.23
CA TYR A 442 27.49 -0.34 -7.29
C TYR A 442 28.79 0.34 -7.72
N VAL A 443 29.13 0.28 -9.01
CA VAL A 443 30.37 0.89 -9.54
C VAL A 443 30.31 2.42 -9.48
N SER A 444 29.15 3.04 -9.73
CA SER A 444 28.98 4.49 -9.60
C SER A 444 29.22 5.00 -8.17
N ILE A 445 28.78 4.25 -7.16
CA ILE A 445 29.01 4.58 -5.73
C ILE A 445 30.50 4.35 -5.37
N CYS A 446 31.08 3.22 -5.80
CA CYS A 446 32.49 2.91 -5.52
C CYS A 446 33.48 3.84 -6.24
N VAL A 447 33.18 4.32 -7.45
CA VAL A 447 34.04 5.26 -8.20
C VAL A 447 34.08 6.65 -7.53
N HIS A 448 33.00 7.07 -6.85
CA HIS A 448 33.01 8.31 -6.06
C HIS A 448 33.82 8.19 -4.76
N LEU A 449 33.88 7.01 -4.13
CA LEU A 449 34.68 6.75 -2.93
C LEU A 449 36.14 6.37 -3.24
N PHE A 450 36.42 5.76 -4.39
CA PHE A 450 37.75 5.29 -4.79
C PHE A 450 37.97 5.49 -6.31
N PRO A 451 38.68 6.55 -6.73
CA PRO A 451 39.00 6.82 -8.14
C PRO A 451 39.80 5.69 -8.84
N SER A 452 40.41 4.82 -8.05
CA SER A 452 41.30 3.73 -8.46
C SER A 452 40.62 2.50 -9.06
N VAL A 453 39.30 2.37 -8.97
CA VAL A 453 38.55 1.23 -9.57
C VAL A 453 38.50 1.31 -11.12
N SER A 454 38.82 2.47 -11.68
CA SER A 454 38.85 2.72 -13.13
C SER A 454 39.93 1.95 -13.90
N ILE A 455 40.80 1.18 -13.23
CA ILE A 455 42.01 0.59 -13.81
C ILE A 455 41.85 -0.91 -14.19
N PHE A 456 40.83 -1.63 -13.70
CA PHE A 456 40.86 -3.10 -13.76
C PHE A 456 40.43 -3.76 -15.10
N PHE A 457 39.96 -3.00 -16.10
CA PHE A 457 39.58 -3.55 -17.42
C PHE A 457 40.66 -3.35 -18.51
N TYR A 458 41.90 -3.10 -18.12
CA TYR A 458 42.94 -2.60 -19.03
C TYR A 458 43.92 -3.66 -19.50
N THR A 459 43.61 -4.39 -20.59
CA THR A 459 44.63 -5.01 -21.47
C THR A 459 44.05 -5.28 -22.88
N ASP A 460 44.11 -4.32 -23.82
CA ASP A 460 44.61 -4.50 -25.21
C ASP A 460 44.54 -3.15 -25.98
N LYS A 461 45.44 -2.88 -26.95
CA LYS A 461 46.00 -1.53 -27.18
C LYS A 461 45.49 -0.67 -28.36
N ARG A 462 44.54 -1.06 -29.22
CA ARG A 462 44.09 -0.16 -30.33
C ARG A 462 42.59 -0.05 -30.63
N LYS A 463 41.78 -1.10 -30.46
CA LYS A 463 40.30 -1.02 -30.60
C LYS A 463 39.58 -0.69 -29.28
N ASN A 464 40.31 -0.71 -28.16
CA ASN A 464 39.76 -0.53 -26.82
C ASN A 464 39.65 0.93 -26.36
N MET A 465 40.27 1.90 -27.04
CA MET A 465 40.24 3.29 -26.54
C MET A 465 38.85 3.94 -26.74
N LEU A 466 38.23 3.76 -27.91
CA LEU A 466 36.87 4.26 -28.17
C LEU A 466 35.84 3.54 -27.30
N ASN A 467 35.98 2.22 -27.16
CA ASN A 467 35.06 1.41 -26.35
C ASN A 467 35.22 1.71 -24.85
N ALA A 468 36.45 1.94 -24.38
CA ALA A 468 36.71 2.40 -23.01
C ALA A 468 36.26 3.84 -22.78
N ALA A 469 36.30 4.71 -23.79
CA ALA A 469 35.72 6.05 -23.72
C ALA A 469 34.19 5.96 -23.60
N TYR A 470 33.54 5.12 -24.41
CA TYR A 470 32.09 4.89 -24.35
C TYR A 470 31.64 4.32 -23.00
N LEU A 471 32.35 3.32 -22.46
CA LEU A 471 32.09 2.80 -21.12
C LEU A 471 32.29 3.88 -20.03
N ARG A 472 33.32 4.73 -20.15
CA ARG A 472 33.59 5.82 -19.21
C ARG A 472 32.51 6.90 -19.24
N GLU A 473 32.06 7.31 -20.43
CA GLU A 473 30.96 8.26 -20.60
C GLU A 473 29.63 7.70 -20.07
N MET A 474 29.41 6.41 -20.24
CA MET A 474 28.26 5.69 -19.68
C MET A 474 28.29 5.65 -18.14
N HIS A 475 29.45 5.34 -17.54
CA HIS A 475 29.62 5.39 -16.08
C HIS A 475 29.40 6.81 -15.53
N PHE A 476 29.92 7.83 -16.22
CA PHE A 476 29.77 9.22 -15.80
C PHE A 476 28.32 9.72 -15.89
N SER A 477 27.64 9.46 -17.01
CA SER A 477 26.23 9.84 -17.22
C SER A 477 25.29 9.09 -16.26
N SER A 478 25.48 7.79 -16.06
CA SER A 478 24.69 7.02 -15.09
C SER A 478 24.92 7.48 -13.64
N ALA A 479 26.14 7.87 -13.27
CA ALA A 479 26.46 8.43 -11.97
C ALA A 479 25.78 9.79 -11.73
N ILE A 480 25.78 10.67 -12.72
CA ILE A 480 25.10 11.97 -12.64
C ILE A 480 23.60 11.77 -12.42
N VAL A 481 22.96 10.88 -13.19
CA VAL A 481 21.52 10.62 -13.06
C VAL A 481 21.20 10.01 -11.70
N ALA A 482 22.01 9.05 -11.23
CA ALA A 482 21.84 8.45 -9.91
C ALA A 482 22.00 9.49 -8.78
N CYS A 483 23.07 10.28 -8.80
CA CYS A 483 23.31 11.35 -7.84
C CYS A 483 22.19 12.41 -7.87
N GLN A 484 21.75 12.85 -9.05
CA GLN A 484 20.66 13.82 -9.17
C GLN A 484 19.34 13.28 -8.61
N THR A 485 19.09 11.98 -8.75
CA THR A 485 17.91 11.31 -8.21
C THR A 485 17.96 11.27 -6.67
N ILE A 486 19.11 10.90 -6.10
CA ILE A 486 19.31 10.85 -4.64
C ILE A 486 19.23 12.26 -4.03
N ILE A 487 19.90 13.25 -4.64
CA ILE A 487 19.90 14.63 -4.16
C ILE A 487 18.47 15.18 -4.13
N ARG A 488 17.69 15.00 -5.20
CA ARG A 488 16.28 15.44 -5.23
C ARG A 488 15.40 14.69 -4.22
N ALA A 489 15.62 13.40 -4.03
CA ALA A 489 14.91 12.63 -3.01
C ALA A 489 15.20 13.14 -1.58
N SER A 490 16.41 13.69 -1.34
CA SER A 490 16.80 14.26 -0.04
C SER A 490 16.52 15.76 0.12
N ALA A 491 16.20 16.49 -0.95
CA ALA A 491 16.15 17.97 -0.96
C ALA A 491 14.74 18.56 -0.70
N SER A 492 13.75 17.76 -0.33
CA SER A 492 12.44 18.28 0.10
C SER A 492 12.55 18.95 1.48
N ASP A 493 11.91 20.12 1.67
CA ASP A 493 11.94 20.88 2.92
C ASP A 493 11.55 20.02 4.14
N PRO A 494 12.45 19.78 5.11
CA PRO A 494 12.25 18.81 6.18
C PRO A 494 11.07 19.17 7.08
N ASN A 495 10.88 20.45 7.39
CA ASN A 495 9.80 20.91 8.30
C ASN A 495 8.40 20.70 7.70
N HIS A 496 8.24 20.95 6.38
CA HIS A 496 6.96 20.72 5.71
C HIS A 496 6.68 19.21 5.53
N VAL A 497 7.72 18.39 5.39
CA VAL A 497 7.59 16.94 5.25
C VAL A 497 7.21 16.28 6.57
N GLU A 498 7.74 16.73 7.71
CA GLU A 498 7.46 16.12 9.03
C GLU A 498 6.01 16.31 9.49
N ASP A 499 5.46 17.53 9.40
CA ASP A 499 4.08 17.81 9.85
C ASP A 499 3.04 17.06 9.00
N HIS A 500 3.26 17.00 7.68
CA HIS A 500 2.41 16.22 6.80
C HIS A 500 2.56 14.71 7.05
N ALA A 501 3.77 14.24 7.36
CA ALA A 501 4.02 12.84 7.65
C ALA A 501 3.31 12.36 8.94
N ASP A 502 3.21 13.19 9.98
CA ASP A 502 2.48 12.83 11.21
C ASP A 502 0.97 12.71 10.98
N ILE A 503 0.37 13.67 10.25
CA ILE A 503 -1.06 13.63 9.88
C ILE A 503 -1.37 12.35 9.09
N GLU A 504 -0.49 12.01 8.16
CA GLU A 504 -0.68 10.86 7.27
C GLU A 504 -0.41 9.54 7.95
N TRP A 505 0.56 9.50 8.85
CA TRP A 505 0.77 8.38 9.74
C TRP A 505 -0.44 8.14 10.63
N LYS A 506 -1.01 9.17 11.26
CA LYS A 506 -2.24 9.05 12.06
C LYS A 506 -3.42 8.54 11.22
N PHE A 507 -3.56 9.01 9.98
CA PHE A 507 -4.56 8.52 9.05
C PHE A 507 -4.36 7.02 8.72
N ALA A 508 -3.14 6.62 8.33
CA ALA A 508 -2.81 5.23 8.03
C ALA A 508 -2.98 4.31 9.26
N ARG A 509 -2.56 4.77 10.43
CA ARG A 509 -2.77 4.08 11.71
C ARG A 509 -4.25 3.91 12.02
N THR A 510 -5.07 4.92 11.76
CA THR A 510 -6.52 4.83 11.98
C THR A 510 -7.15 3.82 11.03
N LYS A 511 -6.75 3.79 9.74
CA LYS A 511 -7.18 2.76 8.79
C LYS A 511 -6.83 1.35 9.30
N LEU A 512 -5.62 1.18 9.85
CA LEU A 512 -5.22 -0.08 10.49
C LEU A 512 -6.10 -0.40 11.71
N TRP A 513 -6.37 0.56 12.60
CA TRP A 513 -7.20 0.29 13.78
C TRP A 513 -8.64 -0.08 13.42
N MET A 514 -9.21 0.58 12.42
CA MET A 514 -10.57 0.32 11.95
C MET A 514 -10.77 -1.13 11.48
N SER A 515 -9.75 -1.75 10.85
CA SER A 515 -9.86 -3.15 10.41
C SER A 515 -9.96 -4.15 11.57
N TYR A 516 -9.48 -3.79 12.77
CA TYR A 516 -9.58 -4.63 13.97
C TYR A 516 -10.81 -4.31 14.83
N PHE A 517 -11.47 -3.16 14.65
CA PHE A 517 -12.73 -2.86 15.32
C PHE A 517 -13.89 -3.71 14.80
N GLU A 518 -13.88 -4.09 13.52
CA GLU A 518 -14.93 -4.92 12.94
C GLU A 518 -14.92 -6.37 13.49
N GLU A 519 -16.12 -6.91 13.74
CA GLU A 519 -16.28 -8.25 14.34
C GLU A 519 -15.93 -9.41 13.38
N GLY A 520 -15.76 -9.13 12.08
CA GLY A 520 -15.66 -10.13 11.01
C GLY A 520 -14.39 -10.99 10.96
N ALA A 521 -13.31 -10.61 11.67
CA ALA A 521 -12.00 -11.28 11.62
C ALA A 521 -11.36 -11.47 13.02
N THR A 522 -12.12 -11.94 13.99
CA THR A 522 -11.66 -12.13 15.38
C THR A 522 -10.57 -13.18 15.56
N LEU A 523 -10.58 -14.25 14.78
CA LEU A 523 -9.60 -15.33 14.89
C LEU A 523 -8.38 -15.11 13.97
N PRO A 524 -7.15 -15.21 14.50
CA PRO A 524 -5.94 -15.17 13.69
C PRO A 524 -5.78 -16.45 12.85
N PRO A 525 -5.04 -16.41 11.72
CA PRO A 525 -4.52 -17.62 11.10
C PRO A 525 -3.76 -18.48 12.14
N PRO A 526 -3.76 -19.82 12.09
CA PRO A 526 -4.45 -20.74 11.18
C PRO A 526 -5.86 -21.15 11.64
N PHE A 527 -6.29 -20.75 12.85
CA PHE A 527 -7.46 -21.31 13.54
C PHE A 527 -8.83 -20.92 12.95
N ASN A 528 -8.84 -20.09 11.91
CA ASN A 528 -10.04 -19.61 11.22
C ASN A 528 -10.32 -20.34 9.88
N ILE A 529 -9.77 -21.56 9.72
CA ILE A 529 -10.09 -22.49 8.61
C ILE A 529 -11.29 -23.36 8.96
N VAL A 530 -11.46 -23.74 10.23
CA VAL A 530 -12.62 -24.50 10.67
C VAL A 530 -13.83 -23.58 10.56
N PRO A 531 -14.76 -23.82 9.62
CA PRO A 531 -15.94 -22.96 9.51
C PRO A 531 -16.67 -23.01 10.84
N SER A 532 -16.92 -21.83 11.41
CA SER A 532 -17.85 -21.75 12.52
C SER A 532 -19.19 -22.38 12.09
N PRO A 533 -19.91 -23.08 12.98
CA PRO A 533 -21.23 -23.63 12.66
C PRO A 533 -22.18 -22.57 12.07
N LYS A 534 -22.01 -21.31 12.48
CA LYS A 534 -22.72 -20.15 11.93
C LYS A 534 -22.34 -19.85 10.48
N SER A 535 -21.06 -19.86 10.11
CA SER A 535 -20.63 -19.59 8.72
C SER A 535 -21.06 -20.69 7.76
N ALA A 536 -21.08 -21.96 8.18
CA ALA A 536 -21.66 -23.04 7.39
C ALA A 536 -23.17 -22.82 7.17
N TRP A 537 -23.89 -22.40 8.21
CA TRP A 537 -25.32 -22.06 8.10
C TRP A 537 -25.58 -20.85 7.19
N TYR A 538 -24.79 -19.78 7.29
CA TYR A 538 -24.89 -18.62 6.40
C TYR A 538 -24.55 -18.98 4.95
N LEU A 539 -23.53 -19.80 4.71
CA LEU A 539 -23.20 -20.31 3.38
C LEU A 539 -24.35 -21.12 2.81
N CYS A 540 -24.94 -22.05 3.58
CA CYS A 540 -26.13 -22.79 3.16
C CYS A 540 -27.32 -21.87 2.87
N ARG A 541 -27.52 -20.81 3.66
CA ARG A 541 -28.61 -19.84 3.44
C ARG A 541 -28.39 -19.00 2.18
N TYR A 542 -27.15 -18.59 1.92
CA TYR A 542 -26.76 -17.86 0.71
C TYR A 542 -26.91 -18.74 -0.53
N VAL A 543 -26.37 -19.97 -0.50
CA VAL A 543 -26.51 -20.94 -1.60
C VAL A 543 -27.99 -21.24 -1.86
N ARG A 544 -28.82 -21.37 -0.81
CA ARG A 544 -30.27 -21.52 -0.95
C ARG A 544 -30.94 -20.30 -1.60
N ALA A 545 -30.50 -19.08 -1.29
CA ALA A 545 -31.02 -17.85 -1.89
C ALA A 545 -30.52 -17.58 -3.32
N CYS A 546 -29.43 -18.23 -3.75
CA CYS A 546 -28.97 -18.17 -5.15
C CYS A 546 -29.59 -19.27 -6.03
N ILE A 547 -30.04 -20.38 -5.43
CA ILE A 547 -30.64 -21.53 -6.14
C ILE A 547 -32.17 -21.44 -6.18
N CYS A 548 -32.81 -20.93 -5.12
CA CYS A 548 -34.24 -20.61 -5.08
C CYS A 548 -34.44 -19.16 -5.51
#